data_AF-A0A9E3DLH2-F1
#
_entry.id   AF-A0A9E3DLH2-F1
#
_cell.length_a   1.000
_cell.length_b   1.000
_cell.length_c   1.000
_cell.angle_alpha   90.00
_cell.angle_beta   90.00
_cell.angle_gamma   90.00
#
_symmetry.space_group_name_H-M   'P 1'
#
loop_
_entity.id
_entity.type
_entity.pdbx_description
1 polymer ?
#
loop_
_entity_poly.entity_id
_entity_poly.type
_entity_poly.pdbx_seq_one_letter_code
_entity_poly.pdbx_strand_id
1 'polypeptide(L)'
;MTSPNATTVLITVTGPDKPGVSSVLFAALTRHGVDLLDVEQVVIRGRLVLGVLVGSDGDAEGLQETVEQAMASVAMQVDIAIGADPRSSARSDSSHVLVVLGRPVTARAFTEVARKLAALGANIDAIRRVADYPVTGLELRVSVAEDTIARDAELRTAAAEMSTRIGLDVAVERAGLTRRAKRLVVFDVDSTLVQGEVIELLAAKAGCVDAVRAITEAAMRGELDFTESLERRVALLAGLAESALDDVAVELELTAGARTTVRTLKRLGFRCGVVSGGFTRVIRGLAEDLELDYCAANELEIRDGRLTGRTVGPVIDRAGKAAALREFAESFHIPLAQCVAVGDGANDIDMLAAAGLGVAFNA
;
A
#
# COMPACT_ATOMS: atom_id res chain seq x y z
N MET A 1 -22.26 15.46 -29.61
CA MET A 1 -23.45 15.57 -28.73
C MET A 1 -24.44 14.59 -29.29
N THR A 2 -24.65 13.46 -28.61
CA THR A 2 -25.55 12.40 -29.06
C THR A 2 -26.97 12.94 -29.14
N SER A 3 -27.70 12.57 -30.19
CA SER A 3 -29.11 12.89 -30.37
C SER A 3 -29.89 12.42 -29.12
N PRO A 4 -30.77 13.25 -28.54
CA PRO A 4 -31.53 12.88 -27.32
C PRO A 4 -32.49 11.68 -27.51
N ASN A 5 -32.60 11.13 -28.73
CA ASN A 5 -33.41 9.96 -29.09
C ASN A 5 -32.57 8.74 -29.55
N ALA A 6 -31.24 8.78 -29.42
CA ALA A 6 -30.40 7.66 -29.84
C ALA A 6 -30.70 6.41 -29.00
N THR A 7 -31.02 5.30 -29.66
CA THR A 7 -31.19 4.00 -28.99
C THR A 7 -29.82 3.47 -28.63
N THR A 8 -29.62 3.14 -27.36
CA THR A 8 -28.37 2.54 -26.89
C THR A 8 -28.33 1.05 -27.17
N VAL A 9 -27.18 0.55 -27.62
CA VAL A 9 -26.98 -0.87 -27.89
C VAL A 9 -25.69 -1.30 -27.21
N LEU A 10 -25.78 -2.24 -26.27
CA LEU A 10 -24.63 -2.87 -25.62
C LEU A 10 -24.28 -4.16 -26.35
N ILE A 11 -23.03 -4.27 -26.77
CA ILE A 11 -22.49 -5.40 -27.51
C ILE A 11 -21.39 -6.04 -26.67
N THR A 12 -21.59 -7.30 -26.29
CA THR A 12 -20.63 -8.06 -25.47
C THR A 12 -20.08 -9.23 -26.26
N VAL A 13 -18.82 -9.14 -26.68
CA VAL A 13 -18.11 -10.16 -27.45
C VAL A 13 -17.25 -11.01 -26.51
N THR A 14 -17.40 -12.34 -26.58
CA THR A 14 -16.64 -13.30 -25.76
C THR A 14 -16.09 -14.47 -26.57
N GLY A 15 -14.89 -14.95 -26.24
CA GLY A 15 -14.27 -16.05 -26.97
C GLY A 15 -12.76 -16.21 -26.78
N PRO A 16 -12.10 -17.10 -27.55
CA PRO A 16 -10.65 -17.18 -27.59
C PRO A 16 -10.06 -15.90 -28.20
N ASP A 17 -9.10 -15.30 -27.52
CA ASP A 17 -8.41 -14.10 -28.00
C ASP A 17 -7.62 -14.37 -29.27
N LYS A 18 -7.66 -13.42 -30.22
CA LYS A 18 -6.89 -13.47 -31.46
C LYS A 18 -6.78 -12.08 -32.10
N PRO A 19 -5.71 -11.83 -32.87
CA PRO A 19 -5.56 -10.59 -33.61
C PRO A 19 -6.76 -10.32 -34.53
N GLY A 20 -7.23 -9.07 -34.53
CA GLY A 20 -8.23 -8.59 -35.49
C GLY A 20 -9.69 -8.65 -35.03
N VAL A 21 -10.03 -9.26 -33.87
CA VAL A 21 -11.43 -9.31 -33.38
C VAL A 21 -12.02 -7.91 -33.26
N SER A 22 -11.35 -7.00 -32.56
CA SER A 22 -11.82 -5.62 -32.39
C SER A 22 -11.93 -4.91 -33.74
N SER A 23 -11.00 -5.14 -34.67
CA SER A 23 -11.04 -4.55 -36.01
C SER A 23 -12.28 -5.02 -36.80
N VAL A 24 -12.62 -6.31 -36.74
CA VAL A 24 -13.80 -6.85 -37.41
C VAL A 24 -15.09 -6.28 -36.81
N LEU A 25 -15.15 -6.15 -35.48
CA LEU A 25 -16.28 -5.53 -34.80
C LEU A 25 -16.47 -4.08 -35.21
N PHE A 26 -15.45 -3.23 -35.07
CA PHE A 26 -15.57 -1.81 -35.38
C PHE A 26 -15.81 -1.56 -36.88
N ALA A 27 -15.31 -2.42 -37.77
CA ALA A 27 -15.64 -2.36 -39.19
C ALA A 27 -17.14 -2.65 -39.46
N ALA A 28 -17.74 -3.59 -38.72
CA ALA A 28 -19.17 -3.86 -38.79
C ALA A 28 -20.00 -2.66 -38.26
N LEU A 29 -19.59 -2.09 -37.13
CA LEU A 29 -20.23 -0.91 -36.53
C LEU A 29 -20.17 0.33 -37.45
N THR A 30 -19.05 0.54 -38.14
CA THR A 30 -18.86 1.67 -39.07
C THR A 30 -19.91 1.69 -40.18
N ARG A 31 -20.41 0.52 -40.63
CA ARG A 31 -21.42 0.43 -41.69
C ARG A 31 -22.79 0.99 -41.29
N HIS A 32 -23.05 1.06 -39.99
CA HIS A 32 -24.31 1.53 -39.41
C HIS A 32 -24.23 2.97 -38.87
N GLY A 33 -23.07 3.61 -38.96
CA GLY A 33 -22.90 5.01 -38.56
C GLY A 33 -23.17 5.26 -37.07
N VAL A 34 -22.83 4.30 -36.21
CA VAL A 34 -23.05 4.40 -34.76
C VAL A 34 -22.00 5.26 -34.06
N ASP A 35 -22.39 5.90 -32.96
CA ASP A 35 -21.48 6.62 -32.07
C ASP A 35 -21.00 5.69 -30.94
N LEU A 36 -19.69 5.64 -30.68
CA LEU A 36 -19.14 4.91 -29.54
C LEU A 36 -19.35 5.71 -28.25
N LEU A 37 -20.00 5.10 -27.26
CA LEU A 37 -20.22 5.69 -25.94
C LEU A 37 -19.22 5.17 -24.91
N ASP A 38 -18.93 3.86 -24.96
CA ASP A 38 -17.93 3.22 -24.10
C ASP A 38 -17.34 1.98 -24.75
N VAL A 39 -16.10 1.65 -24.40
CA VAL A 39 -15.38 0.46 -24.88
C VAL A 39 -14.50 -0.09 -23.77
N GLU A 40 -14.76 -1.33 -23.37
CA GLU A 40 -13.95 -2.06 -22.40
C GLU A 40 -13.49 -3.39 -22.96
N GLN A 41 -12.20 -3.70 -22.78
CA GLN A 41 -11.62 -4.96 -23.23
C GLN A 41 -10.71 -5.55 -22.17
N VAL A 42 -10.87 -6.84 -21.89
CA VAL A 42 -9.96 -7.61 -21.05
C VAL A 42 -9.62 -8.94 -21.71
N VAL A 43 -8.34 -9.34 -21.62
CA VAL A 43 -7.87 -10.66 -22.03
C VAL A 43 -7.31 -11.38 -20.82
N ILE A 44 -7.94 -12.48 -20.42
CA ILE A 44 -7.51 -13.30 -19.28
C ILE A 44 -7.13 -14.67 -19.81
N ARG A 45 -5.83 -15.00 -19.76
CA ARG A 45 -5.29 -16.31 -20.18
C ARG A 45 -5.76 -16.73 -21.59
N GLY A 46 -5.75 -15.79 -22.54
CA GLY A 46 -6.17 -16.03 -23.93
C GLY A 46 -7.68 -16.09 -24.14
N ARG A 47 -8.50 -15.65 -23.17
CA ARG A 47 -9.93 -15.43 -23.33
C ARG A 47 -10.23 -13.94 -23.37
N LEU A 48 -10.84 -13.49 -24.46
CA LEU A 48 -11.24 -12.11 -24.70
C LEU A 48 -12.67 -11.89 -24.20
N VAL A 49 -12.88 -10.78 -23.51
CA VAL A 49 -14.18 -10.16 -23.27
C VAL A 49 -14.07 -8.71 -23.75
N LEU A 50 -14.92 -8.32 -24.69
CA LEU A 50 -14.96 -6.98 -25.27
C LEU A 50 -16.40 -6.45 -25.17
N GLY A 51 -16.61 -5.46 -24.32
CA GLY A 51 -17.87 -4.73 -24.20
C GLY A 51 -17.79 -3.43 -24.99
N VAL A 52 -18.79 -3.16 -25.81
CA VAL A 52 -18.92 -1.92 -26.59
C VAL A 52 -20.33 -1.38 -26.43
N LEU A 53 -20.46 -0.19 -25.87
CA LEU A 53 -21.72 0.53 -25.79
C LEU A 53 -21.77 1.56 -26.91
N VAL A 54 -22.81 1.51 -27.75
CA VAL A 54 -22.99 2.44 -28.86
C VAL A 54 -24.33 3.16 -28.78
N GLY A 55 -24.37 4.38 -29.31
CA GLY A 55 -25.60 5.08 -29.64
C GLY A 55 -25.92 4.88 -31.12
N SER A 56 -27.15 4.45 -31.41
CA SER A 56 -27.65 4.28 -32.78
C SER A 56 -28.91 5.12 -32.97
N ASP A 57 -28.88 6.01 -33.97
CA ASP A 57 -30.05 6.75 -34.46
C ASP A 57 -30.81 5.96 -35.56
N GLY A 58 -30.33 4.75 -35.90
CA GLY A 58 -30.80 3.91 -37.01
C GLY A 58 -31.43 2.57 -36.57
N ASP A 59 -31.41 1.60 -37.49
CA ASP A 59 -31.97 0.26 -37.30
C ASP A 59 -31.12 -0.60 -36.34
N ALA A 60 -31.59 -0.74 -35.09
CA ALA A 60 -30.91 -1.53 -34.07
C ALA A 60 -30.94 -3.04 -34.35
N GLU A 61 -31.98 -3.54 -35.02
CA GLU A 61 -32.08 -4.98 -35.37
C GLU A 61 -31.10 -5.32 -36.50
N GLY A 62 -31.01 -4.48 -37.53
CA GLY A 62 -30.03 -4.64 -38.60
C GLY A 62 -28.57 -4.51 -38.12
N LEU A 63 -28.32 -3.66 -37.12
CA LEU A 63 -27.03 -3.57 -36.43
C LEU A 63 -26.70 -4.89 -35.73
N GLN A 64 -27.66 -5.46 -34.98
CA GLN A 64 -27.50 -6.74 -34.30
C GLN A 64 -27.09 -7.86 -35.26
N GLU A 65 -27.83 -8.05 -36.35
CA GLU A 65 -27.55 -9.10 -37.35
C GLU A 65 -26.15 -8.94 -37.96
N THR A 66 -25.76 -7.71 -38.31
CA THR A 66 -24.45 -7.43 -38.92
C THR A 66 -23.30 -7.76 -37.95
N VAL A 67 -23.47 -7.43 -36.67
CA VAL A 67 -22.48 -7.70 -35.63
C VAL A 67 -22.38 -9.20 -35.35
N GLU A 68 -23.51 -9.90 -35.24
CA GLU A 68 -23.56 -11.36 -35.07
C GLU A 68 -22.82 -12.08 -36.19
N GLN A 69 -23.09 -11.71 -37.45
CA GLN A 69 -22.42 -12.29 -38.61
C GLN A 69 -20.91 -11.99 -38.61
N ALA A 70 -20.52 -10.76 -38.29
CA ALA A 70 -19.11 -10.37 -38.22
C ALA A 70 -18.37 -11.16 -37.14
N MET A 71 -18.95 -11.31 -35.94
CA MET A 71 -18.34 -12.04 -34.82
C MET A 71 -18.30 -13.54 -35.08
N ALA A 72 -19.32 -14.11 -35.72
CA ALA A 72 -19.31 -15.50 -36.15
C ALA A 72 -18.18 -15.80 -37.16
N SER A 73 -17.88 -14.87 -38.07
CA SER A 73 -16.77 -15.02 -39.05
C SER A 73 -15.40 -15.18 -38.40
N VAL A 74 -15.25 -14.61 -37.20
CA VAL A 74 -14.06 -14.75 -36.36
C VAL A 74 -14.36 -15.63 -35.16
N ALA A 75 -15.30 -16.59 -35.22
CA ALA A 75 -15.57 -17.57 -34.16
C ALA A 75 -15.62 -16.98 -32.73
N MET A 76 -16.25 -15.82 -32.59
CA MET A 76 -16.55 -15.17 -31.32
C MET A 76 -18.05 -15.28 -31.05
N GLN A 77 -18.41 -15.39 -29.78
CA GLN A 77 -19.80 -15.26 -29.34
C GLN A 77 -20.10 -13.79 -29.11
N VAL A 78 -21.32 -13.37 -29.40
CA VAL A 78 -21.80 -12.02 -29.10
C VAL A 78 -23.16 -12.08 -28.42
N ASP A 79 -23.33 -11.22 -27.43
CA ASP A 79 -24.59 -10.93 -26.76
C ASP A 79 -24.90 -9.45 -26.98
N ILE A 80 -26.14 -9.14 -27.39
CA ILE A 80 -26.55 -7.79 -27.77
C ILE A 80 -27.81 -7.41 -26.99
N ALA A 81 -27.75 -6.29 -26.28
CA ALA A 81 -28.87 -5.73 -25.53
C ALA A 81 -29.22 -4.33 -26.05
N ILE A 82 -30.44 -4.19 -26.57
CA ILE A 82 -30.99 -2.93 -27.09
C ILE A 82 -31.72 -2.17 -25.97
N GLY A 83 -31.56 -0.85 -25.91
CA GLY A 83 -32.13 0.00 -24.87
C GLY A 83 -31.40 -0.12 -23.53
N ALA A 84 -30.14 -0.57 -23.54
CA ALA A 84 -29.32 -0.66 -22.34
C ALA A 84 -29.17 0.74 -21.71
N ASP A 85 -29.58 0.94 -20.45
CA ASP A 85 -29.48 2.25 -19.81
C ASP A 85 -28.00 2.68 -19.75
N PRO A 86 -27.60 3.75 -20.47
CA PRO A 86 -26.22 4.22 -20.50
C PRO A 86 -25.73 4.69 -19.12
N ARG A 87 -26.65 4.91 -18.16
CA ARG A 87 -26.34 5.29 -16.78
C ARG A 87 -26.35 4.11 -15.81
N SER A 88 -26.94 2.96 -16.16
CA SER A 88 -26.93 1.78 -15.27
C SER A 88 -25.55 1.12 -15.18
N SER A 89 -24.68 1.41 -16.14
CA SER A 89 -23.29 0.93 -16.24
C SER A 89 -22.26 2.05 -16.21
N ALA A 90 -22.68 3.32 -16.07
CA ALA A 90 -21.75 4.42 -15.85
C ALA A 90 -21.04 4.15 -14.52
N ARG A 91 -19.80 3.65 -14.63
CA ARG A 91 -18.94 3.21 -13.53
C ARG A 91 -19.22 3.99 -12.25
N SER A 92 -19.78 3.33 -11.25
CA SER A 92 -19.31 3.64 -9.91
C SER A 92 -17.88 3.13 -9.91
N ASP A 93 -16.91 4.04 -10.06
CA ASP A 93 -15.53 3.67 -9.75
C ASP A 93 -15.53 2.92 -8.42
N SER A 94 -14.83 1.78 -8.37
CA SER A 94 -14.76 0.96 -7.16
C SER A 94 -14.53 1.86 -5.97
N SER A 95 -15.30 1.72 -4.89
CA SER A 95 -15.16 2.60 -3.73
C SER A 95 -13.86 2.30 -2.96
N HIS A 96 -13.42 1.04 -3.00
CA HIS A 96 -12.30 0.53 -2.23
C HIS A 96 -11.36 -0.36 -3.06
N VAL A 97 -10.14 -0.47 -2.57
CA VAL A 97 -9.16 -1.44 -3.01
C VAL A 97 -8.71 -2.25 -1.81
N LEU A 98 -8.76 -3.58 -1.94
CA LEU A 98 -8.18 -4.50 -0.98
C LEU A 98 -6.90 -5.08 -1.55
N VAL A 99 -5.84 -5.09 -0.75
CA VAL A 99 -4.60 -5.80 -1.06
C VAL A 99 -4.48 -6.98 -0.11
N VAL A 100 -4.45 -8.18 -0.67
CA VAL A 100 -4.31 -9.45 0.05
C VAL A 100 -2.92 -10.00 -0.21
N LEU A 101 -2.11 -10.14 0.83
CA LEU A 101 -0.77 -10.72 0.75
C LEU A 101 -0.71 -12.02 1.56
N GLY A 102 0.05 -12.99 1.06
CA GLY A 102 0.32 -14.20 1.83
C GLY A 102 1.28 -15.17 1.16
N ARG A 103 1.73 -16.14 1.94
CA ARG A 103 2.70 -17.15 1.52
C ARG A 103 2.36 -18.53 2.11
N PRO A 104 1.43 -19.29 1.50
CA PRO A 104 0.68 -19.00 0.28
C PRO A 104 -0.66 -18.31 0.54
N VAL A 105 -1.24 -17.70 -0.50
CA VAL A 105 -2.69 -17.37 -0.53
C VAL A 105 -3.45 -18.62 -0.97
N THR A 106 -4.04 -19.36 -0.03
CA THR A 106 -4.79 -20.59 -0.32
C THR A 106 -6.21 -20.29 -0.82
N ALA A 107 -6.80 -21.21 -1.58
CA ALA A 107 -8.20 -21.10 -2.00
C ALA A 107 -9.16 -20.99 -0.79
N ARG A 108 -8.90 -21.74 0.28
CA ARG A 108 -9.68 -21.67 1.53
C ARG A 108 -9.64 -20.27 2.14
N ALA A 109 -8.45 -19.67 2.25
CA ALA A 109 -8.30 -18.33 2.79
C ALA A 109 -8.98 -17.28 1.89
N PHE A 110 -8.84 -17.41 0.57
CA PHE A 110 -9.49 -16.50 -0.37
C PHE A 110 -11.03 -16.61 -0.35
N THR A 111 -11.58 -17.81 -0.16
CA THR A 111 -13.02 -18.02 0.03
C THR A 111 -13.56 -17.25 1.24
N GLU A 112 -12.82 -17.22 2.36
CA GLU A 112 -13.21 -16.43 3.54
C GLU A 112 -13.21 -14.94 3.25
N VAL A 113 -12.22 -14.43 2.50
CA VAL A 113 -12.19 -13.03 2.03
C VAL A 113 -13.42 -12.70 1.19
N ALA A 114 -13.69 -13.51 0.16
CA ALA A 114 -14.84 -13.30 -0.72
C ALA A 114 -16.18 -13.39 0.04
N ARG A 115 -16.32 -14.34 0.96
CA ARG A 115 -17.54 -14.52 1.77
C ARG A 115 -17.79 -13.34 2.70
N LYS A 116 -16.77 -12.82 3.37
CA LYS A 116 -16.91 -11.68 4.28
C LYS A 116 -17.26 -10.41 3.50
N LEU A 117 -16.65 -10.18 2.34
CA LEU A 117 -17.02 -9.06 1.45
C LEU A 117 -18.48 -9.17 1.01
N ALA A 118 -18.91 -10.35 0.53
CA ALA A 118 -20.30 -10.58 0.14
C ALA A 118 -21.28 -10.37 1.31
N ALA A 119 -20.93 -10.81 2.53
CA ALA A 119 -21.75 -10.61 3.72
C ALA A 119 -21.90 -9.12 4.12
N LEU A 120 -20.95 -8.26 3.72
CA LEU A 120 -21.02 -6.81 3.88
C LEU A 120 -21.71 -6.11 2.71
N GLY A 121 -22.27 -6.86 1.76
CA GLY A 121 -22.89 -6.31 0.55
C GLY A 121 -21.88 -5.68 -0.41
N ALA A 122 -20.59 -6.06 -0.32
CA ALA A 122 -19.54 -5.55 -1.17
C ALA A 122 -19.38 -6.43 -2.42
N ASN A 123 -19.39 -5.81 -3.60
CA ASN A 123 -19.11 -6.48 -4.87
C ASN A 123 -17.62 -6.44 -5.20
N ILE A 124 -17.09 -7.53 -5.77
CA ILE A 124 -15.73 -7.54 -6.30
C ILE A 124 -15.80 -7.20 -7.78
N ASP A 125 -15.34 -6.01 -8.14
CA ASP A 125 -15.40 -5.48 -9.50
C ASP A 125 -14.25 -6.04 -10.36
N ALA A 126 -13.08 -6.23 -9.75
CA ALA A 126 -11.92 -6.79 -10.43
C ALA A 126 -10.95 -7.46 -9.45
N ILE A 127 -10.24 -8.48 -9.94
CA ILE A 127 -9.15 -9.14 -9.20
C ILE A 127 -7.93 -9.17 -10.11
N ARG A 128 -6.78 -8.72 -9.62
CA ARG A 128 -5.51 -8.84 -10.34
C ARG A 128 -4.37 -9.25 -9.41
N ARG A 129 -3.40 -9.97 -9.96
CA ARG A 129 -2.15 -10.27 -9.26
C ARG A 129 -1.24 -9.04 -9.28
N VAL A 130 -0.73 -8.64 -8.12
CA VAL A 130 0.23 -7.53 -7.97
C VAL A 130 1.63 -8.00 -7.59
N ALA A 131 1.76 -9.21 -7.03
CA ALA A 131 3.05 -9.83 -6.74
C ALA A 131 2.95 -11.36 -6.81
N ASP A 132 4.04 -12.01 -7.20
CA ASP A 132 4.24 -13.45 -7.10
C ASP A 132 5.50 -13.86 -6.34
N TYR A 133 6.33 -12.87 -5.98
CA TYR A 133 7.49 -13.01 -5.12
C TYR A 133 7.74 -11.66 -4.41
N PRO A 134 8.20 -11.65 -3.14
CA PRO A 134 8.45 -12.80 -2.26
C PRO A 134 7.17 -13.41 -1.65
N VAL A 135 6.03 -12.74 -1.83
CA VAL A 135 4.70 -13.17 -1.41
C VAL A 135 3.74 -13.16 -2.60
N THR A 136 2.67 -13.95 -2.51
CA THR A 136 1.56 -13.83 -3.45
C THR A 136 0.74 -12.62 -3.05
N GLY A 137 0.63 -11.65 -3.96
CA GLY A 137 -0.17 -10.44 -3.75
C GLY A 137 -1.32 -10.37 -4.74
N LEU A 138 -2.53 -10.19 -4.23
CA LEU A 138 -3.75 -9.97 -5.02
C LEU A 138 -4.35 -8.61 -4.67
N GLU A 139 -4.69 -7.82 -5.68
CA GLU A 139 -5.47 -6.58 -5.54
C GLU A 139 -6.90 -6.87 -5.99
N LEU A 140 -7.86 -6.58 -5.11
CA LEU A 140 -9.29 -6.65 -5.38
C LEU A 140 -9.81 -5.22 -5.42
N ARG A 141 -10.48 -4.85 -6.51
CA ARG A 141 -11.28 -3.63 -6.55
C ARG A 141 -12.69 -3.95 -6.13
N VAL A 142 -13.22 -3.17 -5.20
CA VAL A 142 -14.46 -3.49 -4.50
C VAL A 142 -15.38 -2.27 -4.48
N SER A 143 -16.67 -2.52 -4.74
CA SER A 143 -17.74 -1.54 -4.64
C SER A 143 -18.67 -1.90 -3.49
N VAL A 144 -19.17 -0.88 -2.79
CA VAL A 144 -20.16 -1.03 -1.71
C VAL A 144 -21.37 -0.17 -2.04
N ALA A 145 -22.57 -0.64 -1.71
CA ALA A 145 -23.82 0.04 -2.07
C ALA A 145 -23.92 1.47 -1.49
N GLU A 146 -23.40 1.68 -0.28
CA GLU A 146 -23.37 2.99 0.39
C GLU A 146 -21.93 3.34 0.77
N ASP A 147 -21.32 4.25 0.01
CA ASP A 147 -19.96 4.74 0.27
C ASP A 147 -19.97 5.79 1.41
N THR A 148 -19.91 5.30 2.65
CA THR A 148 -19.93 6.12 3.87
C THR A 148 -18.71 5.85 4.75
N ILE A 149 -18.38 6.79 5.64
CA ILE A 149 -17.28 6.62 6.62
C ILE A 149 -17.51 5.39 7.52
N ALA A 150 -18.77 5.09 7.86
CA ALA A 150 -19.11 3.90 8.64
C ALA A 150 -18.74 2.62 7.88
N ARG A 151 -18.98 2.59 6.56
CA ARG A 151 -18.63 1.46 5.70
C ARG A 151 -17.12 1.23 5.62
N ASP A 152 -16.32 2.30 5.63
CA ASP A 152 -14.86 2.18 5.69
C ASP A 152 -14.42 1.46 6.96
N ALA A 153 -15.00 1.83 8.11
CA ALA A 153 -14.68 1.25 9.40
C ALA A 153 -15.10 -0.23 9.46
N GLU A 154 -16.27 -0.57 8.94
CA GLU A 154 -16.74 -1.96 8.85
C GLU A 154 -15.82 -2.82 7.99
N LEU A 155 -15.42 -2.33 6.80
CA LEU A 155 -14.50 -3.05 5.91
C LEU A 155 -13.12 -3.24 6.55
N ARG A 156 -12.57 -2.21 7.20
CA ARG A 156 -11.28 -2.30 7.91
C ARG A 156 -11.34 -3.28 9.08
N THR A 157 -12.41 -3.24 9.86
CA THR A 157 -12.63 -4.17 10.98
C THR A 157 -12.72 -5.60 10.47
N ALA A 158 -13.50 -5.82 9.42
CA ALA A 158 -13.62 -7.12 8.78
C ALA A 158 -12.27 -7.62 8.23
N ALA A 159 -11.47 -6.75 7.62
CA ALA A 159 -10.15 -7.10 7.12
C ALA A 159 -9.19 -7.52 8.25
N ALA A 160 -9.17 -6.78 9.36
CA ALA A 160 -8.37 -7.13 10.53
C ALA A 160 -8.79 -8.49 11.12
N GLU A 161 -10.09 -8.71 11.35
CA GLU A 161 -10.63 -9.99 11.84
C GLU A 161 -10.32 -11.18 10.91
N MET A 162 -10.34 -10.94 9.59
CA MET A 162 -9.98 -11.96 8.62
C MET A 162 -8.49 -12.27 8.70
N SER A 163 -7.65 -11.24 8.70
CA SER A 163 -6.20 -11.35 8.68
C SER A 163 -5.67 -12.27 9.79
N THR A 164 -6.10 -12.03 11.03
CA THR A 164 -5.71 -12.85 12.19
C THR A 164 -6.16 -14.31 12.07
N ARG A 165 -7.33 -14.56 11.49
CA ARG A 165 -7.94 -15.90 11.43
C ARG A 165 -7.41 -16.76 10.28
N ILE A 166 -7.09 -16.14 9.14
CA ILE A 166 -6.69 -16.87 7.92
C ILE A 166 -5.19 -16.82 7.64
N GLY A 167 -4.42 -16.05 8.42
CA GLY A 167 -2.97 -15.93 8.27
C GLY A 167 -2.56 -15.22 6.97
N LEU A 168 -3.34 -14.23 6.54
CA LEU A 168 -3.05 -13.38 5.38
C LEU A 168 -3.02 -11.93 5.83
N ASP A 169 -2.21 -11.09 5.19
CA ASP A 169 -2.30 -9.64 5.37
C ASP A 169 -3.40 -9.10 4.46
N VAL A 170 -4.34 -8.34 5.03
CA VAL A 170 -5.45 -7.75 4.28
C VAL A 170 -5.51 -6.25 4.58
N ALA A 171 -5.09 -5.44 3.60
CA ALA A 171 -5.16 -3.99 3.68
C ALA A 171 -6.37 -3.46 2.90
N VAL A 172 -7.06 -2.47 3.45
CA VAL A 172 -8.18 -1.79 2.80
C VAL A 172 -7.86 -0.32 2.64
N GLU A 173 -7.92 0.18 1.42
CA GLU A 173 -7.80 1.61 1.11
C GLU A 173 -9.02 2.09 0.33
N ARG A 174 -9.39 3.36 0.49
CA ARG A 174 -10.31 4.00 -0.46
C ARG A 174 -9.65 4.03 -1.83
N ALA A 175 -10.44 3.73 -2.85
CA ALA A 175 -9.97 3.83 -4.23
C ALA A 175 -9.90 5.30 -4.68
N GLY A 176 -9.70 5.50 -5.99
CA GLY A 176 -9.64 6.83 -6.59
C GLY A 176 -8.24 7.45 -6.61
N LEU A 177 -8.18 8.72 -7.00
CA LEU A 177 -6.93 9.42 -7.30
C LEU A 177 -6.06 9.65 -6.05
N THR A 178 -6.67 9.89 -4.89
CA THR A 178 -5.96 10.17 -3.63
C THR A 178 -5.07 9.01 -3.19
N ARG A 179 -5.48 7.77 -3.46
CA ARG A 179 -4.65 6.57 -3.21
C ARG A 179 -3.33 6.62 -3.98
N ARG A 180 -3.35 7.12 -5.22
CA ARG A 180 -2.17 7.23 -6.10
C ARG A 180 -1.36 8.50 -5.88
N ALA A 181 -1.81 9.37 -4.98
CA ALA A 181 -1.24 10.68 -4.72
C ALA A 181 -0.26 10.71 -3.52
N LYS A 182 0.12 9.55 -2.96
CA LYS A 182 1.15 9.49 -1.92
C LYS A 182 2.51 9.94 -2.48
N ARG A 183 3.27 10.74 -1.73
CA ARG A 183 4.52 11.39 -2.19
C ARG A 183 5.65 11.42 -1.17
N LEU A 184 5.38 11.09 0.09
CA LEU A 184 6.37 11.07 1.15
C LEU A 184 6.23 9.81 1.96
N VAL A 185 7.34 9.24 2.40
CA VAL A 185 7.37 8.09 3.30
C VAL A 185 8.44 8.27 4.36
N VAL A 186 8.06 7.98 5.61
CA VAL A 186 8.98 7.81 6.73
C VAL A 186 9.00 6.36 7.19
N PHE A 187 10.19 5.87 7.52
CA PHE A 187 10.38 4.56 8.10
C PHE A 187 10.91 4.70 9.54
N ASP A 188 10.44 3.87 10.45
CA ASP A 188 11.25 3.53 11.62
C ASP A 188 12.52 2.79 11.17
N VAL A 189 13.54 2.82 12.01
CA VAL A 189 14.84 2.19 11.74
C VAL A 189 14.91 0.81 12.35
N ASP A 190 14.96 0.74 13.68
CA ASP A 190 15.06 -0.51 14.43
C ASP A 190 13.86 -1.41 14.10
N SER A 191 14.09 -2.71 13.92
CA SER A 191 13.08 -3.72 13.57
C SER A 191 12.19 -3.45 12.33
N THR A 192 12.42 -2.35 11.61
CA THR A 192 11.68 -1.94 10.41
C THR A 192 12.59 -1.83 9.18
N LEU A 193 13.43 -0.79 9.09
CA LEU A 193 14.35 -0.60 7.96
C LEU A 193 15.63 -1.44 8.13
N VAL A 194 16.03 -1.66 9.38
CA VAL A 194 17.18 -2.44 9.84
C VAL A 194 16.67 -3.62 10.67
N GLN A 195 17.43 -4.71 10.68
CA GLN A 195 17.14 -5.89 11.48
C GLN A 195 17.64 -5.70 12.91
N GLY A 196 16.77 -5.98 13.88
CA GLY A 196 17.09 -5.89 15.31
C GLY A 196 17.17 -4.45 15.82
N GLU A 197 17.76 -4.32 17.01
CA GLU A 197 17.79 -3.08 17.80
C GLU A 197 19.21 -2.52 17.92
N VAL A 198 19.44 -1.29 17.44
CA VAL A 198 20.74 -0.61 17.52
C VAL A 198 21.27 -0.52 18.96
N ILE A 199 20.38 -0.30 19.93
CA ILE A 199 20.78 -0.18 21.34
C ILE A 199 21.28 -1.52 21.91
N GLU A 200 20.80 -2.66 21.41
CA GLU A 200 21.30 -3.98 21.82
C GLU A 200 22.70 -4.25 21.25
N LEU A 201 22.97 -3.79 20.02
CA LEU A 201 24.31 -3.87 19.42
C LEU A 201 25.32 -3.03 20.23
N LEU A 202 24.93 -1.83 20.67
CA LEU A 202 25.77 -1.01 21.57
C LEU A 202 25.95 -1.66 22.94
N ALA A 203 24.88 -2.25 23.49
CA ALA A 203 24.94 -2.97 24.75
C ALA A 203 25.89 -4.18 24.68
N ALA A 204 26.01 -4.83 23.52
CA ALA A 204 26.96 -5.91 23.29
C ALA A 204 28.41 -5.43 23.38
N LYS A 205 28.71 -4.25 22.81
CA LYS A 205 30.04 -3.62 22.94
C LYS A 205 30.34 -3.20 24.39
N ALA A 206 29.32 -2.85 25.16
CA ALA A 206 29.43 -2.48 26.58
C ALA A 206 29.36 -3.68 27.55
N GLY A 207 29.02 -4.89 27.07
CA GLY A 207 28.86 -6.08 27.91
C GLY A 207 27.60 -6.08 28.79
N CYS A 208 26.55 -5.34 28.41
CA CYS A 208 25.33 -5.15 29.20
C CYS A 208 24.02 -5.53 28.47
N VAL A 209 24.08 -6.39 27.44
CA VAL A 209 22.93 -6.82 26.62
C VAL A 209 21.75 -7.29 27.47
N ASP A 210 21.98 -8.18 28.44
CA ASP A 210 20.91 -8.76 29.25
C ASP A 210 20.18 -7.69 30.08
N ALA A 211 20.90 -6.69 30.57
CA ALA A 211 20.32 -5.58 31.34
C ALA A 211 19.50 -4.65 30.43
N VAL A 212 20.00 -4.34 29.23
CA VAL A 212 19.25 -3.55 28.23
C VAL A 212 17.99 -4.28 27.79
N ARG A 213 18.07 -5.58 27.49
CA ARG A 213 16.93 -6.40 27.08
C ARG A 213 15.84 -6.44 28.15
N ALA A 214 16.22 -6.63 29.42
CA ALA A 214 15.26 -6.62 30.53
C ALA A 214 14.48 -5.29 30.63
N ILE A 215 15.14 -4.15 30.35
CA ILE A 215 14.48 -2.84 30.33
C ILE A 215 13.60 -2.67 29.09
N THR A 216 14.07 -3.12 27.91
CA THR A 216 13.28 -3.09 26.67
C THR A 216 11.99 -3.89 26.82
N GLU A 217 12.09 -5.11 27.36
CA GLU A 217 10.92 -5.97 27.62
C GLU A 217 9.95 -5.33 28.64
N ALA A 218 10.45 -4.67 29.68
CA ALA A 218 9.61 -3.94 30.63
C ALA A 218 8.85 -2.77 29.97
N ALA A 219 9.52 -2.03 29.08
CA ALA A 219 8.89 -0.96 28.31
C ALA A 219 7.82 -1.49 27.35
N MET A 220 8.07 -2.63 26.68
CA MET A 220 7.08 -3.28 25.81
C MET A 220 5.86 -3.79 26.59
N ARG A 221 6.03 -4.18 27.86
CA ARG A 221 4.91 -4.51 28.78
C ARG A 221 4.16 -3.28 29.29
N GLY A 222 4.60 -2.06 28.95
CA GLY A 222 4.02 -0.81 29.44
C GLY A 222 4.36 -0.49 30.90
N GLU A 223 5.38 -1.13 31.47
CA GLU A 223 5.84 -0.89 32.84
C GLU A 223 6.70 0.37 32.96
N LEU A 224 7.28 0.82 31.85
CA LEU A 224 8.10 2.02 31.73
C LEU A 224 7.60 2.84 30.55
N ASP A 225 7.57 4.17 30.70
CA ASP A 225 7.38 5.03 29.54
C ASP A 225 8.63 5.02 28.63
N PHE A 226 8.49 5.47 27.39
CA PHE A 226 9.56 5.39 26.40
C PHE A 226 10.82 6.15 26.83
N THR A 227 10.63 7.34 27.40
CA THR A 227 11.73 8.23 27.80
C THR A 227 12.49 7.65 28.97
N GLU A 228 11.78 7.17 30.00
CA GLU A 228 12.36 6.48 31.15
C GLU A 228 13.11 5.21 30.72
N SER A 229 12.51 4.41 29.83
CA SER A 229 13.16 3.23 29.27
C SER A 229 14.44 3.59 28.50
N LEU A 230 14.40 4.63 27.67
CA LEU A 230 15.57 5.09 26.92
C LEU A 230 16.67 5.59 27.85
N GLU A 231 16.35 6.43 28.83
CA GLU A 231 17.31 6.94 29.81
C GLU A 231 18.01 5.80 30.55
N ARG A 232 17.24 4.82 31.04
CA ARG A 232 17.80 3.65 31.76
C ARG A 232 18.70 2.80 30.86
N ARG A 233 18.31 2.55 29.60
CA ARG A 233 19.12 1.77 28.66
C ARG A 233 20.39 2.52 28.26
N VAL A 234 20.30 3.81 28.00
CA VAL A 234 21.44 4.66 27.63
C VAL A 234 22.42 4.81 28.80
N ALA A 235 21.94 4.89 30.04
CA ALA A 235 22.79 4.95 31.22
C ALA A 235 23.74 3.74 31.35
N LEU A 236 23.31 2.55 30.89
CA LEU A 236 24.13 1.34 30.88
C LEU A 236 25.29 1.39 29.88
N LEU A 237 25.28 2.35 28.95
CA LEU A 237 26.32 2.54 27.94
C LEU A 237 27.42 3.52 28.42
N ALA A 238 27.30 4.07 29.63
CA ALA A 238 28.26 5.02 30.17
C ALA A 238 29.69 4.45 30.20
N GLY A 239 30.65 5.21 29.68
CA GLY A 239 32.06 4.83 29.59
C GLY A 239 32.44 4.10 28.31
N LEU A 240 31.49 3.66 27.48
CA LEU A 240 31.77 3.09 26.16
C LEU A 240 32.48 4.12 25.28
N ALA A 241 33.51 3.70 24.53
CA ALA A 241 34.23 4.57 23.62
C ALA A 241 33.34 4.98 22.43
N GLU A 242 33.46 6.22 21.95
CA GLU A 242 32.63 6.72 20.85
C GLU A 242 32.81 5.94 19.54
N SER A 243 33.98 5.31 19.35
CA SER A 243 34.26 4.46 18.18
C SER A 243 33.31 3.27 18.06
N ALA A 244 32.71 2.83 19.18
CA ALA A 244 31.71 1.77 19.17
C ALA A 244 30.45 2.16 18.37
N LEU A 245 30.14 3.45 18.24
CA LEU A 245 29.04 3.93 17.40
C LEU A 245 29.32 3.65 15.92
N ASP A 246 30.56 3.90 15.50
CA ASP A 246 31.01 3.69 14.13
C ASP A 246 31.12 2.17 13.83
N ASP A 247 31.58 1.38 14.80
CA ASP A 247 31.60 -0.10 14.72
C ASP A 247 30.18 -0.69 14.57
N VAL A 248 29.20 -0.19 15.33
CA VAL A 248 27.81 -0.65 15.22
C VAL A 248 27.18 -0.20 13.89
N ALA A 249 27.52 0.99 13.40
CA ALA A 249 27.01 1.48 12.12
C ALA A 249 27.37 0.57 10.94
N VAL A 250 28.58 -0.02 10.95
CA VAL A 250 29.01 -0.96 9.89
C VAL A 250 28.43 -2.38 10.05
N GLU A 251 27.93 -2.72 11.24
CA GLU A 251 27.28 -4.02 11.53
C GLU A 251 25.78 -4.03 11.19
N LEU A 252 25.17 -2.89 10.85
CA LEU A 252 23.74 -2.81 10.56
C LEU A 252 23.36 -3.62 9.31
N GLU A 253 22.45 -4.56 9.51
CA GLU A 253 21.85 -5.33 8.42
C GLU A 253 20.49 -4.75 8.03
N LEU A 254 20.34 -4.37 6.76
CA LEU A 254 19.06 -3.91 6.24
C LEU A 254 18.02 -5.05 6.22
N THR A 255 16.77 -4.70 6.52
CA THR A 255 15.63 -5.61 6.36
C THR A 255 15.52 -6.07 4.91
N ALA A 256 15.19 -7.36 4.72
CA ALA A 256 15.03 -7.95 3.39
C ALA A 256 14.04 -7.13 2.55
N GLY A 257 14.52 -6.60 1.42
CA GLY A 257 13.74 -5.75 0.52
C GLY A 257 13.90 -4.24 0.75
N ALA A 258 14.45 -3.77 1.88
CA ALA A 258 14.59 -2.34 2.20
C ALA A 258 15.25 -1.52 1.07
N ARG A 259 16.40 -1.97 0.54
CA ARG A 259 17.07 -1.31 -0.61
C ARG A 259 16.17 -1.24 -1.85
N THR A 260 15.39 -2.29 -2.13
CA THR A 260 14.46 -2.32 -3.26
C THR A 260 13.27 -1.39 -3.03
N THR A 261 12.75 -1.35 -1.80
CA THR A 261 11.67 -0.46 -1.38
C THR A 261 12.07 1.00 -1.59
N VAL A 262 13.16 1.47 -0.96
CA VAL A 262 13.62 2.86 -1.06
C VAL A 262 13.93 3.23 -2.52
N ARG A 263 14.68 2.39 -3.24
CA ARG A 263 15.00 2.63 -4.66
C ARG A 263 13.76 2.76 -5.53
N THR A 264 12.73 1.95 -5.30
CA THR A 264 11.48 1.99 -6.08
C THR A 264 10.67 3.24 -5.75
N LEU A 265 10.55 3.58 -4.47
CA LEU A 265 9.87 4.80 -4.01
C LEU A 265 10.49 6.05 -4.61
N LYS A 266 11.82 6.13 -4.63
CA LYS A 266 12.54 7.23 -5.28
C LYS A 266 12.29 7.33 -6.77
N ARG A 267 12.26 6.21 -7.49
CA ARG A 267 11.90 6.19 -8.92
C ARG A 267 10.47 6.67 -9.17
N LEU A 268 9.59 6.50 -8.19
CA LEU A 268 8.21 7.02 -8.21
C LEU A 268 8.13 8.49 -7.74
N GLY A 269 9.26 9.13 -7.41
CA GLY A 269 9.34 10.52 -6.98
C GLY A 269 8.98 10.75 -5.51
N PHE A 270 9.04 9.72 -4.66
CA PHE A 270 8.82 9.89 -3.23
C PHE A 270 9.99 10.59 -2.55
N ARG A 271 9.67 11.44 -1.58
CA ARG A 271 10.60 11.83 -0.52
C ARG A 271 10.66 10.73 0.53
N CYS A 272 11.85 10.28 0.85
CA CYS A 272 12.07 9.15 1.76
C CYS A 272 12.87 9.62 2.96
N GLY A 273 12.40 9.33 4.18
CA GLY A 273 13.10 9.67 5.41
C GLY A 273 13.03 8.59 6.46
N VAL A 274 13.78 8.77 7.54
CA VAL A 274 13.73 7.92 8.74
C VAL A 274 13.44 8.75 9.98
N VAL A 275 12.69 8.15 10.90
CA VAL A 275 12.34 8.72 12.20
C VAL A 275 12.51 7.62 13.25
N SER A 276 13.57 7.73 14.05
CA SER A 276 14.04 6.63 14.92
C SER A 276 14.12 7.05 16.38
N GLY A 277 13.84 6.09 17.27
CA GLY A 277 14.19 6.19 18.69
C GLY A 277 15.67 5.87 18.99
N GLY A 278 16.42 5.39 17.99
CA GLY A 278 17.85 5.11 18.04
C GLY A 278 18.70 6.38 17.94
N PHE A 279 19.93 6.25 17.42
CA PHE A 279 20.96 7.28 17.55
C PHE A 279 21.48 7.83 16.22
N THR A 280 21.48 9.15 16.09
CA THR A 280 21.85 9.89 14.86
C THR A 280 23.20 9.45 14.29
N ARG A 281 24.24 9.28 15.13
CA ARG A 281 25.57 8.91 14.65
C ARG A 281 25.63 7.51 14.03
N VAL A 282 24.80 6.59 14.53
CA VAL A 282 24.72 5.21 14.01
C VAL A 282 23.96 5.17 12.67
N ILE A 283 22.84 5.91 12.58
CA ILE A 283 21.95 5.82 11.41
C ILE A 283 22.34 6.77 10.26
N ARG A 284 23.25 7.72 10.48
CA ARG A 284 23.65 8.71 9.47
C ARG A 284 24.25 8.06 8.22
N GLY A 285 25.19 7.13 8.40
CA GLY A 285 25.79 6.40 7.28
C GLY A 285 24.75 5.62 6.47
N LEU A 286 23.79 4.98 7.17
CA LEU A 286 22.67 4.29 6.51
C LEU A 286 21.79 5.25 5.70
N ALA A 287 21.47 6.42 6.27
CA ALA A 287 20.66 7.42 5.60
C ALA A 287 21.35 7.96 4.34
N GLU A 288 22.67 8.18 4.39
CA GLU A 288 23.48 8.58 3.24
C GLU A 288 23.54 7.46 2.17
N ASP A 289 23.77 6.22 2.57
CA ASP A 289 23.81 5.04 1.68
C ASP A 289 22.48 4.77 0.95
N LEU A 290 21.37 5.08 1.61
CA LEU A 290 20.03 5.00 1.03
C LEU A 290 19.61 6.34 0.39
N GLU A 291 20.48 7.35 0.47
CA GLU A 291 20.32 8.71 -0.05
C GLU A 291 19.01 9.37 0.47
N LEU A 292 18.63 9.15 1.73
CA LEU A 292 17.38 9.65 2.31
C LEU A 292 17.35 11.18 2.37
N ASP A 293 16.15 11.75 2.20
CA ASP A 293 15.90 13.20 2.21
C ASP A 293 15.77 13.76 3.64
N TYR A 294 15.54 12.92 4.65
CA TYR A 294 15.31 13.34 6.04
C TYR A 294 15.72 12.25 7.04
N CYS A 295 16.25 12.68 8.19
CA CYS A 295 16.67 11.80 9.28
C CYS A 295 16.45 12.49 10.62
N ALA A 296 15.60 11.92 11.47
CA ALA A 296 15.41 12.33 12.86
C ALA A 296 15.70 11.17 13.81
N ALA A 297 16.55 11.39 14.81
CA ALA A 297 16.89 10.40 15.84
C ALA A 297 17.45 11.08 17.09
N ASN A 298 17.57 10.32 18.18
CA ASN A 298 18.20 10.79 19.41
C ASN A 298 19.71 11.01 19.20
N GLU A 299 20.32 11.83 20.05
CA GLU A 299 21.76 12.06 20.07
C GLU A 299 22.32 11.61 21.42
N LEU A 300 23.44 10.86 21.40
CA LEU A 300 24.13 10.43 22.62
C LEU A 300 25.12 11.51 23.05
N GLU A 301 25.17 11.83 24.34
CA GLU A 301 26.14 12.77 24.88
C GLU A 301 27.52 12.10 24.96
N ILE A 302 28.52 12.74 24.33
CA ILE A 302 29.91 12.30 24.30
C ILE A 302 30.78 13.33 25.01
N ARG A 303 31.64 12.87 25.93
CA ARG A 303 32.67 13.69 26.57
C ARG A 303 33.98 12.92 26.61
N ASP A 304 35.08 13.57 26.27
CA ASP A 304 36.42 12.99 26.26
C ASP A 304 36.51 11.66 25.47
N GLY A 305 35.80 11.59 24.33
CA GLY A 305 35.74 10.41 23.46
C GLY A 305 34.94 9.22 24.00
N ARG A 306 34.10 9.43 25.03
CA ARG A 306 33.28 8.38 25.66
C ARG A 306 31.83 8.80 25.84
N LEU A 307 30.93 7.83 25.78
CA LEU A 307 29.51 8.02 26.10
C LEU A 307 29.36 8.36 27.58
N THR A 308 28.57 9.38 27.90
CA THR A 308 28.27 9.73 29.30
C THR A 308 27.12 8.93 29.90
N GLY A 309 26.39 8.18 29.06
CA GLY A 309 25.16 7.50 29.44
C GLY A 309 23.93 8.42 29.48
N ARG A 310 23.95 9.55 28.74
CA ARG A 310 22.81 10.45 28.56
C ARG A 310 22.57 10.77 27.09
N THR A 311 21.38 11.26 26.77
CA THR A 311 21.06 11.84 25.46
C THR A 311 21.21 13.37 25.47
N VAL A 312 21.32 13.97 24.29
CA VAL A 312 21.39 15.43 24.07
C VAL A 312 20.09 15.89 23.42
N GLY A 313 19.57 17.03 23.88
CA GLY A 313 18.38 17.66 23.28
C GLY A 313 17.07 16.93 23.62
N PRO A 314 15.98 17.26 22.89
CA PRO A 314 14.71 16.61 23.09
C PRO A 314 14.77 15.14 22.62
N VAL A 315 14.16 14.25 23.39
CA VAL A 315 14.04 12.84 23.02
C VAL A 315 12.98 12.69 21.92
N ILE A 316 13.32 11.94 20.87
CA ILE A 316 12.40 11.47 19.85
C ILE A 316 11.58 10.33 20.43
N ASP A 317 10.62 10.70 21.27
CA ASP A 317 9.60 9.81 21.81
C ASP A 317 8.45 9.61 20.81
N ARG A 318 7.36 8.99 21.26
CA ARG A 318 6.17 8.74 20.43
C ARG A 318 5.59 10.02 19.81
N ALA A 319 5.49 11.10 20.57
CA ALA A 319 5.01 12.39 20.07
C ALA A 319 6.06 13.06 19.16
N GLY A 320 7.34 12.92 19.51
CA GLY A 320 8.49 13.34 18.73
C GLY A 320 8.52 12.71 17.34
N LYS A 321 8.20 11.42 17.21
CA LYS A 321 8.12 10.77 15.89
C LYS A 321 7.04 11.39 15.00
N ALA A 322 5.88 11.69 15.57
CA ALA A 322 4.81 12.36 14.84
C ALA A 322 5.17 13.81 14.49
N ALA A 323 5.90 14.53 15.36
CA ALA A 323 6.40 15.88 15.07
C ALA A 323 7.43 15.87 13.92
N ALA A 324 8.37 14.92 13.93
CA ALA A 324 9.37 14.76 12.87
C ALA A 324 8.73 14.45 11.51
N LEU A 325 7.69 13.61 11.46
CA LEU A 325 6.92 13.41 10.23
C LEU A 325 6.29 14.72 9.72
N ARG A 326 5.71 15.54 10.61
CA ARG A 326 5.11 16.82 10.22
C ARG A 326 6.16 17.79 9.69
N GLU A 327 7.27 17.92 10.38
CA GLU A 327 8.40 18.76 9.96
C GLU A 327 8.92 18.35 8.58
N PHE A 328 9.15 17.07 8.35
CA PHE A 328 9.59 16.56 7.05
C PHE A 328 8.57 16.87 5.96
N ALA A 329 7.29 16.62 6.22
CA ALA A 329 6.21 16.92 5.28
C ALA A 329 6.12 18.42 4.94
N GLU A 330 6.25 19.29 5.95
CA GLU A 330 6.25 20.75 5.78
C GLU A 330 7.45 21.23 4.95
N SER A 331 8.65 20.69 5.18
CA SER A 331 9.86 21.08 4.43
C SER A 331 9.74 20.86 2.92
N PHE A 332 8.92 19.89 2.49
CA PHE A 332 8.64 19.59 1.09
C PHE A 332 7.25 20.05 0.62
N HIS A 333 6.49 20.74 1.48
CA HIS A 333 5.12 21.20 1.21
C HIS A 333 4.17 20.07 0.81
N ILE A 334 4.32 18.89 1.42
CA ILE A 334 3.51 17.70 1.17
C ILE A 334 2.43 17.58 2.25
N PRO A 335 1.13 17.53 1.90
CA PRO A 335 0.07 17.32 2.88
C PRO A 335 0.21 15.97 3.61
N LEU A 336 -0.12 15.92 4.91
CA LEU A 336 -0.06 14.67 5.69
C LEU A 336 -0.88 13.52 5.08
N ALA A 337 -2.02 13.82 4.43
CA ALA A 337 -2.83 12.85 3.72
C ALA A 337 -2.09 12.14 2.54
N GLN A 338 -0.99 12.72 2.07
CA GLN A 338 -0.09 12.18 1.05
C GLN A 338 1.17 11.52 1.63
N CYS A 339 1.32 11.51 2.96
CA CYS A 339 2.44 10.90 3.65
C CYS A 339 2.11 9.45 4.04
N VAL A 340 3.14 8.62 4.05
CA VAL A 340 3.12 7.23 4.51
C VAL A 340 4.07 7.11 5.69
N ALA A 341 3.69 6.38 6.73
CA ALA A 341 4.59 6.02 7.83
C ALA A 341 4.62 4.51 7.99
N VAL A 342 5.82 3.95 8.16
CA VAL A 342 6.04 2.51 8.35
C VAL A 342 6.81 2.32 9.65
N GLY A 343 6.31 1.48 10.53
CA GLY A 343 6.95 1.17 11.82
C GLY A 343 6.39 -0.11 12.42
N ASP A 344 7.03 -0.63 13.46
CA ASP A 344 6.69 -1.89 14.12
C ASP A 344 6.22 -1.70 15.58
N GLY A 345 6.61 -0.60 16.23
CA GLY A 345 6.50 -0.47 17.68
C GLY A 345 5.34 0.39 18.18
N ALA A 346 5.05 0.28 19.47
CA ALA A 346 4.11 1.17 20.17
C ALA A 346 4.59 2.65 20.19
N ASN A 347 5.90 2.88 20.03
CA ASN A 347 6.50 4.20 19.84
C ASN A 347 6.10 4.86 18.51
N ASP A 348 5.63 4.09 17.52
CA ASP A 348 5.27 4.60 16.20
C ASP A 348 3.80 5.01 16.08
N ILE A 349 2.96 4.67 17.06
CA ILE A 349 1.49 4.81 16.95
C ILE A 349 1.08 6.24 16.54
N ASP A 350 1.67 7.27 17.13
CA ASP A 350 1.29 8.65 16.82
C ASP A 350 1.78 9.08 15.42
N MET A 351 2.91 8.53 14.96
CA MET A 351 3.44 8.76 13.62
C MET A 351 2.56 8.07 12.56
N LEU A 352 2.20 6.80 12.79
CA LEU A 352 1.29 6.04 11.93
C LEU A 352 -0.11 6.68 11.87
N ALA A 353 -0.61 7.16 13.01
CA ALA A 353 -1.91 7.84 13.09
C ALA A 353 -1.91 9.22 12.42
N ALA A 354 -0.78 9.94 12.44
CA ALA A 354 -0.64 11.23 11.79
C ALA A 354 -0.49 11.14 10.26
N ALA A 355 0.05 10.02 9.76
CA ALA A 355 0.23 9.80 8.33
C ALA A 355 -1.10 9.54 7.61
N GLY A 356 -1.16 9.89 6.32
CA GLY A 356 -2.29 9.56 5.45
C GLY A 356 -2.42 8.06 5.18
N LEU A 357 -1.34 7.30 5.38
CA LEU A 357 -1.33 5.84 5.43
C LEU A 357 -0.28 5.38 6.44
N GLY A 358 -0.73 4.81 7.56
CA GLY A 358 0.14 4.11 8.52
C GLY A 358 0.23 2.62 8.16
N VAL A 359 1.44 2.08 8.12
CA VAL A 359 1.72 0.66 7.86
C VAL A 359 2.46 0.08 9.05
N ALA A 360 1.81 -0.84 9.75
CA ALA A 360 2.45 -1.63 10.80
C ALA A 360 3.23 -2.78 10.13
N PHE A 361 4.55 -2.84 10.33
CA PHE A 361 5.44 -3.83 9.71
C PHE A 361 5.92 -4.84 10.74
N ASN A 362 5.40 -6.08 10.69
CA ASN A 362 5.71 -7.14 11.68
C ASN A 362 5.50 -6.71 13.15
N ALA A 363 4.50 -5.85 13.39
CA ALA A 363 4.14 -5.27 14.68
C ALA A 363 3.33 -6.19 15.60
#